data_AF-A0AAV9XSI5-F1
#
_entry.id   AF-A0AAV9XSI5-F1
#
_cell.length_a   1.000
_cell.length_b   1.000
_cell.length_c   1.000
_cell.angle_alpha   90.00
_cell.angle_beta   90.00
_cell.angle_gamma   90.00
#
_symmetry.space_group_name_H-M   'P 1'
#
loop_
_entity.id
_entity.type
_entity.pdbx_description
1 polymer ?
#
loop_
_entity_poly.entity_id
_entity_poly.type
_entity_poly.pdbx_seq_one_letter_code
_entity_poly.pdbx_strand_id
1 'polypeptide(L)'
;METTLCEYEFINSIIDDYDKYNNVLRNIKGCNHDRSKERELYERETSDKLNAIRMFCEDGNKLFNQNKIEEAISEYKNAIIYIDYTFPVSNSPDEIEYNNLIIRTHSNLSACFLKLNEYNMTILHCKHVLKYDQNNLKAYYRLAKAHIGLYKYDEAISIIDSVISRIRKKVPRIK
;
A
#
# COMPACT_ATOMS: atom_id res chain seq x y z
N MET A 1 43.22 7.58 37.33
CA MET A 1 42.84 6.26 36.79
C MET A 1 43.26 6.27 35.34
N GLU A 2 44.44 5.73 35.09
CA GLU A 2 45.05 5.70 33.76
C GLU A 2 44.33 4.62 32.95
N THR A 3 43.56 5.04 31.94
CA THR A 3 43.08 4.13 30.90
C THR A 3 44.27 3.41 30.30
N THR A 4 44.20 2.09 30.26
CA THR A 4 45.30 1.27 29.75
C THR A 4 45.53 1.59 28.27
N LEU A 5 46.77 1.52 27.79
CA LEU A 5 47.12 1.81 26.40
C LEU A 5 46.23 1.06 25.40
N CYS A 6 45.84 -0.17 25.75
CA CYS A 6 44.91 -1.02 24.98
C CYS A 6 43.50 -0.42 24.87
N GLU A 7 42.96 0.17 25.95
CA GLU A 7 41.65 0.84 25.92
C GLU A 7 41.70 2.10 25.03
N TYR A 8 42.81 2.83 25.05
CA TYR A 8 43.00 4.01 24.20
C TYR A 8 43.08 3.64 22.71
N GLU A 9 43.82 2.59 22.36
CA GLU A 9 43.90 2.06 21.00
C GLU A 9 42.53 1.56 20.49
N PHE A 10 41.76 0.89 21.35
CA PHE A 10 40.42 0.42 21.02
C PHE A 10 39.44 1.58 20.78
N ILE A 11 39.48 2.62 21.62
CA ILE A 11 38.66 3.83 21.44
C ILE A 11 38.99 4.53 20.12
N ASN A 12 40.27 4.64 19.75
CA ASN A 12 40.66 5.26 18.48
C ASN A 12 40.16 4.44 17.27
N SER A 13 40.21 3.11 17.33
CA SER A 13 39.64 2.27 16.28
C SER A 13 38.14 2.51 16.09
N ILE A 14 37.39 2.72 17.18
CA ILE A 14 35.95 3.02 17.12
C ILE A 14 35.71 4.39 16.48
N ILE A 15 36.54 5.39 16.79
CA ILE A 15 36.44 6.74 16.23
C ILE A 15 36.75 6.71 14.73
N ASP A 16 37.80 5.99 14.32
CA ASP A 16 38.17 5.84 12.91
C ASP A 16 37.07 5.16 12.10
N ASP A 17 36.46 4.11 12.65
CA ASP A 17 35.31 3.46 12.03
C ASP A 17 34.11 4.41 11.96
N TYR A 18 33.81 5.14 13.04
CA TYR A 18 32.71 6.12 13.08
C TYR A 18 32.87 7.20 11.99
N ASP A 19 34.06 7.76 11.84
CA ASP A 19 34.34 8.79 10.83
C ASP A 19 34.30 8.21 9.41
N LYS A 20 34.78 6.98 9.22
CA LYS A 20 34.67 6.25 7.95
C LYS A 20 33.21 6.02 7.56
N TYR A 21 32.37 5.52 8.47
CA TYR A 21 30.95 5.29 8.21
C TYR A 21 30.19 6.60 8.00
N ASN A 22 30.50 7.66 8.75
CA ASN A 22 29.88 8.97 8.56
C ASN A 22 30.23 9.62 7.23
N ASN A 23 31.47 9.51 6.77
CA ASN A 23 31.87 10.02 5.47
C ASN A 23 31.19 9.26 4.33
N VAL A 24 31.03 7.94 4.45
CA VAL A 24 30.24 7.13 3.51
C VAL A 24 28.78 7.58 3.51
N LEU A 25 28.16 7.77 4.69
CA LEU A 25 26.78 8.25 4.80
C LEU A 25 26.58 9.66 4.23
N ARG A 26 27.55 10.56 4.40
CA ARG A 26 27.53 11.92 3.82
C ARG A 26 27.60 11.87 2.29
N ASN A 27 28.45 11.00 1.74
CA ASN A 27 28.60 10.82 0.29
C ASN A 27 27.38 10.13 -0.34
N ILE A 28 26.69 9.25 0.38
CA ILE A 28 25.43 8.63 -0.08
C ILE A 28 24.27 9.63 -0.10
N LYS A 29 24.29 10.66 0.76
CA LYS A 29 23.19 11.64 0.88
C LYS A 29 23.16 12.72 -0.20
N GLY A 30 24.13 12.75 -1.11
CA GLY A 30 24.16 13.66 -2.25
C GLY A 30 23.47 13.09 -3.49
N CYS A 31 22.14 12.91 -3.46
CA CYS A 31 21.39 12.64 -4.69
C CYS A 31 20.83 13.95 -5.26
N ASN A 32 21.36 14.41 -6.39
CA ASN A 32 20.68 15.37 -7.25
C ASN A 32 19.41 14.70 -7.80
N HIS A 33 18.34 14.74 -7.02
CA HIS A 33 17.08 14.11 -7.37
C HIS A 33 16.41 14.95 -8.45
N ASP A 34 16.59 14.57 -9.71
CA ASP A 34 15.83 15.13 -10.82
C ASP A 34 14.35 14.74 -10.64
N ARG A 35 13.55 15.69 -10.17
CA ARG A 35 12.11 15.54 -9.96
C ARG A 35 11.28 15.93 -11.18
N SER A 36 11.89 16.07 -12.36
CA SER A 36 11.19 16.52 -13.57
C SER A 36 9.98 15.63 -13.90
N LYS A 37 10.10 14.30 -13.74
CA LYS A 37 8.99 13.37 -13.97
C LYS A 37 7.85 13.50 -12.94
N GLU A 38 8.20 13.74 -11.68
CA GLU A 38 7.23 13.95 -10.60
C GLU A 38 6.45 15.24 -10.84
N ARG A 39 7.15 16.31 -11.25
CA ARG A 39 6.55 17.59 -11.62
C ARG A 39 5.64 17.44 -12.83
N GLU A 40 6.09 16.77 -13.88
CA GLU A 40 5.26 16.48 -15.06
C GLU A 40 3.98 15.75 -14.68
N LEU A 41 4.08 14.71 -13.82
CA LEU A 41 2.90 14.01 -13.33
C LEU A 41 1.99 14.94 -12.52
N TYR A 42 2.53 15.74 -11.61
CA TYR A 42 1.76 16.68 -10.78
C TYR A 42 1.00 17.71 -11.64
N GLU A 43 1.62 18.23 -12.69
CA GLU A 43 1.06 19.27 -13.57
C GLU A 43 0.02 18.75 -14.57
N ARG A 44 -0.10 17.42 -14.76
CA ARG A 44 -1.14 16.85 -15.63
C ARG A 44 -2.55 17.14 -15.13
N GLU A 45 -3.46 17.25 -16.08
CA GLU A 45 -4.89 17.40 -15.81
C GLU A 45 -5.45 16.21 -15.04
N THR A 46 -6.42 16.49 -14.16
CA THR A 46 -7.07 15.46 -13.33
C THR A 46 -7.69 14.37 -14.19
N SER A 47 -8.36 14.73 -15.29
CA SER A 47 -8.97 13.78 -16.23
C SER A 47 -7.94 12.80 -16.82
N ASP A 48 -6.75 13.30 -17.16
CA ASP A 48 -5.70 12.47 -17.76
C ASP A 48 -5.08 11.52 -16.74
N LYS A 49 -4.93 11.98 -15.50
CA LYS A 49 -4.50 11.12 -14.40
C LYS A 49 -5.53 10.01 -14.11
N LEU A 50 -6.83 10.34 -14.09
CA LEU A 50 -7.90 9.34 -13.92
C LEU A 50 -7.93 8.31 -15.05
N ASN A 51 -7.75 8.77 -16.30
CA ASN A 51 -7.61 7.88 -17.46
C ASN A 51 -6.39 6.94 -17.30
N ALA A 52 -5.24 7.45 -16.86
CA ALA A 52 -4.05 6.63 -16.63
C ALA A 52 -4.28 5.58 -15.52
N ILE A 53 -4.89 5.97 -14.40
CA ILE A 53 -5.26 5.05 -13.31
C ILE A 53 -6.16 3.92 -13.85
N ARG A 54 -7.14 4.25 -14.70
CA ARG A 54 -8.00 3.26 -15.37
C ARG A 54 -7.20 2.30 -16.23
N MET A 55 -6.30 2.80 -17.08
CA MET A 55 -5.48 1.97 -17.96
C MET A 55 -4.60 1.00 -17.17
N PHE A 56 -3.86 1.49 -16.18
CA PHE A 56 -3.04 0.63 -15.31
C PHE A 56 -3.88 -0.41 -14.55
N CYS A 57 -5.07 -0.05 -14.09
CA CYS A 57 -6.00 -1.01 -13.50
C CYS A 57 -6.43 -2.09 -14.50
N GLU A 58 -6.74 -1.73 -15.74
CA GLU A 58 -7.17 -2.67 -16.76
C GLU A 58 -6.05 -3.64 -17.15
N ASP A 59 -4.83 -3.13 -17.32
CA ASP A 59 -3.67 -3.96 -17.64
C ASP A 59 -3.29 -4.89 -16.48
N GLY A 60 -3.35 -4.39 -15.24
CA GLY A 60 -3.23 -5.23 -14.06
C GLY A 60 -4.30 -6.34 -13.98
N ASN A 61 -5.54 -6.06 -14.43
CA ASN A 61 -6.60 -7.07 -14.47
C ASN A 61 -6.32 -8.15 -15.54
N LYS A 62 -5.82 -7.75 -16.72
CA LYS A 62 -5.42 -8.70 -17.77
C LYS A 62 -4.32 -9.63 -17.27
N LEU A 63 -3.28 -9.08 -16.66
CA LEU A 63 -2.15 -9.85 -16.11
C LEU A 63 -2.59 -10.77 -14.97
N PHE A 64 -3.46 -10.30 -14.08
CA PHE A 64 -4.03 -11.12 -13.00
C PHE A 64 -4.80 -12.33 -13.53
N ASN A 65 -5.60 -12.13 -14.59
CA ASN A 65 -6.35 -13.20 -15.25
C ASN A 65 -5.45 -14.20 -15.98
N GLN A 66 -4.27 -13.76 -16.43
CA GLN A 66 -3.21 -14.62 -16.98
C GLN A 66 -2.37 -15.31 -15.88
N ASN A 67 -2.74 -15.15 -14.61
CA ASN A 67 -2.02 -15.64 -13.44
C ASN A 67 -0.59 -15.08 -13.27
N LYS A 68 -0.28 -13.97 -13.94
CA LYS A 68 0.98 -13.21 -13.79
C LYS A 68 0.86 -12.22 -12.64
N ILE A 69 0.90 -12.73 -11.42
CA ILE A 69 0.50 -11.96 -10.22
C ILE A 69 1.48 -10.81 -9.91
N GLU A 70 2.78 -11.02 -10.06
CA GLU A 70 3.80 -9.99 -9.77
C GLU A 70 3.76 -8.84 -10.78
N GLU A 71 3.63 -9.16 -12.07
CA GLU A 71 3.43 -8.16 -13.13
C GLU A 71 2.14 -7.36 -12.87
N ALA A 72 1.05 -8.02 -12.49
CA ALA A 72 -0.20 -7.35 -12.13
C ALA A 72 -0.02 -6.39 -10.95
N ILE A 73 0.73 -6.79 -9.91
CA ILE A 73 1.05 -5.90 -8.78
C ILE A 73 1.83 -4.67 -9.24
N SER A 74 2.78 -4.84 -10.17
CA SER A 74 3.53 -3.71 -10.73
C SER A 74 2.59 -2.69 -11.39
N GLU A 75 1.65 -3.15 -12.23
CA GLU A 75 0.70 -2.23 -12.87
C GLU A 75 -0.23 -1.55 -11.88
N TYR A 76 -0.75 -2.28 -10.89
CA TYR A 76 -1.55 -1.63 -9.85
C TYR A 76 -0.74 -0.64 -9.01
N LYS A 77 0.56 -0.87 -8.79
CA LYS A 77 1.44 0.11 -8.13
C LYS A 77 1.63 1.36 -8.98
N ASN A 78 1.75 1.23 -10.31
CA ASN A 78 1.72 2.39 -11.20
C ASN A 78 0.41 3.18 -11.03
N ALA A 79 -0.74 2.51 -10.94
CA ALA A 79 -2.00 3.16 -10.64
C ALA A 79 -2.00 3.90 -9.28
N ILE A 80 -1.39 3.33 -8.23
CA ILE A 80 -1.24 3.98 -6.92
C ILE A 80 -0.41 5.26 -7.00
N ILE A 81 0.67 5.27 -7.79
CA ILE A 81 1.48 6.48 -7.98
C ILE A 81 0.58 7.60 -8.53
N TYR A 82 -0.21 7.33 -9.57
CA TYR A 82 -1.11 8.35 -10.12
C TYR A 82 -2.19 8.77 -9.12
N ILE A 83 -2.73 7.84 -8.34
CA ILE A 83 -3.67 8.14 -7.26
C ILE A 83 -3.05 9.15 -6.27
N ASP A 84 -1.82 8.92 -5.82
CA ASP A 84 -1.14 9.77 -4.84
C ASP A 84 -0.89 11.20 -5.35
N TYR A 85 -0.85 11.42 -6.67
CA TYR A 85 -0.70 12.74 -7.31
C TYR A 85 -2.00 13.30 -7.92
N THR A 86 -3.15 12.72 -7.58
CA THR A 86 -4.46 13.17 -8.06
C THR A 86 -5.27 13.78 -6.91
N PHE A 87 -5.69 15.03 -7.10
CA PHE A 87 -6.43 15.81 -6.10
C PHE A 87 -7.68 16.39 -6.76
N PRO A 88 -8.76 15.60 -6.91
CA PRO A 88 -9.96 16.07 -7.58
C PRO A 88 -10.66 17.16 -6.75
N VAL A 89 -11.40 18.03 -7.44
CA VAL A 89 -12.21 19.07 -6.78
C VAL A 89 -13.32 18.40 -5.97
N SER A 90 -13.53 18.86 -4.74
CA SER A 90 -14.58 18.31 -3.86
C SER A 90 -15.98 18.48 -4.45
N ASN A 91 -16.82 17.47 -4.27
CA ASN A 91 -18.18 17.34 -4.80
C ASN A 91 -18.26 17.36 -6.34
N SER A 92 -17.21 16.89 -7.03
CA SER A 92 -17.19 16.74 -8.49
C SER A 92 -17.41 15.29 -8.94
N PRO A 93 -17.83 15.06 -10.21
CA PRO A 93 -17.85 13.71 -10.79
C PRO A 93 -16.48 13.03 -10.72
N ASP A 94 -15.40 13.79 -10.89
CA ASP A 94 -14.01 13.31 -10.84
C ASP A 94 -13.66 12.76 -9.46
N GLU A 95 -14.15 13.37 -8.37
CA GLU A 95 -13.94 12.84 -7.01
C GLU A 95 -14.63 11.48 -6.81
N ILE A 96 -15.85 11.33 -7.35
CA ILE A 96 -16.58 10.06 -7.28
C ILE A 96 -15.83 8.99 -8.07
N GLU A 97 -15.36 9.31 -9.27
CA GLU A 97 -14.57 8.39 -10.10
C GLU A 97 -13.24 8.04 -9.42
N TYR A 98 -12.52 9.03 -8.90
CA TYR A 98 -11.28 8.85 -8.15
C TYR A 98 -11.45 7.87 -6.98
N ASN A 99 -12.48 8.08 -6.16
CA ASN A 99 -12.78 7.20 -5.03
C ASN A 99 -13.10 5.76 -5.47
N ASN A 100 -13.85 5.60 -6.57
CA ASN A 100 -14.13 4.29 -7.15
C ASN A 100 -12.86 3.59 -7.65
N LEU A 101 -11.95 4.35 -8.27
CA LEU A 101 -10.67 3.83 -8.74
C LEU A 101 -9.76 3.42 -7.58
N ILE A 102 -9.69 4.20 -6.49
CA ILE A 102 -8.98 3.81 -5.26
C ILE A 102 -9.48 2.47 -4.73
N ILE A 103 -10.80 2.34 -4.58
CA ILE A 103 -11.43 1.09 -4.10
C ILE A 103 -11.05 -0.07 -5.01
N ARG A 104 -11.15 0.11 -6.33
CA ARG A 104 -10.82 -0.91 -7.33
C ARG A 104 -9.34 -1.33 -7.25
N THR A 105 -8.43 -0.37 -7.29
CA THR A 105 -6.97 -0.60 -7.29
C THR A 105 -6.54 -1.35 -6.02
N HIS A 106 -6.92 -0.85 -4.84
CA HIS A 106 -6.56 -1.49 -3.58
C HIS A 106 -7.26 -2.84 -3.38
N SER A 107 -8.50 -3.00 -3.84
CA SER A 107 -9.18 -4.29 -3.80
C SER A 107 -8.45 -5.32 -4.65
N ASN A 108 -7.98 -4.94 -5.83
CA ASN A 108 -7.21 -5.82 -6.70
C ASN A 108 -5.83 -6.15 -6.12
N LEU A 109 -5.08 -5.15 -5.62
CA LEU A 109 -3.81 -5.38 -4.90
C LEU A 109 -3.98 -6.34 -3.73
N SER A 110 -5.04 -6.17 -2.93
CA SER A 110 -5.31 -7.08 -1.80
C SER A 110 -5.53 -8.52 -2.28
N ALA A 111 -6.12 -8.73 -3.45
CA ALA A 111 -6.29 -10.06 -4.02
C ALA A 111 -4.97 -10.66 -4.51
N CYS A 112 -4.12 -9.85 -5.15
CA CYS A 112 -2.79 -10.27 -5.60
C CYS A 112 -1.90 -10.66 -4.42
N PHE A 113 -1.77 -9.80 -3.42
CA PHE A 113 -0.94 -10.09 -2.25
C PHE A 113 -1.45 -11.29 -1.46
N LEU A 114 -2.77 -11.47 -1.37
CA LEU A 114 -3.34 -12.66 -0.74
C LEU A 114 -3.00 -13.95 -1.49
N LYS A 115 -2.94 -13.91 -2.83
CA LYS A 115 -2.47 -15.05 -3.64
C LYS A 115 -1.00 -15.39 -3.40
N LEU A 116 -0.17 -14.37 -3.12
CA LEU A 116 1.25 -14.54 -2.79
C LEU A 116 1.49 -14.85 -1.29
N ASN A 117 0.42 -14.98 -0.49
CA ASN A 117 0.50 -15.12 0.97
C ASN A 117 1.22 -13.94 1.68
N GLU A 118 1.27 -12.78 1.03
CA GLU A 118 1.77 -11.53 1.59
C GLU A 118 0.69 -10.88 2.46
N TYR A 119 0.47 -11.47 3.64
CA TYR A 119 -0.68 -11.15 4.48
C TYR A 119 -0.66 -9.72 5.02
N ASN A 120 0.51 -9.18 5.37
CA ASN A 120 0.64 -7.80 5.85
C ASN A 120 0.23 -6.79 4.77
N MET A 121 0.67 -7.01 3.53
CA MET A 121 0.28 -6.16 2.39
C MET A 121 -1.21 -6.31 2.05
N THR A 122 -1.75 -7.52 2.17
CA THR A 122 -3.19 -7.77 2.04
C THR A 122 -3.99 -6.94 3.04
N ILE A 123 -3.59 -6.94 4.31
CA ILE A 123 -4.23 -6.17 5.39
C ILE A 123 -4.17 -4.67 5.10
N LEU A 124 -2.99 -4.16 4.71
CA LEU A 124 -2.79 -2.75 4.36
C LEU A 124 -3.81 -2.31 3.30
N HIS A 125 -3.88 -3.02 2.17
CA HIS A 125 -4.77 -2.64 1.08
C HIS A 125 -6.25 -2.86 1.40
N CYS A 126 -6.61 -3.90 2.17
CA CYS A 126 -7.99 -4.07 2.64
C CYS A 126 -8.43 -2.90 3.53
N LYS A 127 -7.56 -2.43 4.44
CA LYS A 127 -7.85 -1.25 5.28
C LYS A 127 -8.03 0.00 4.43
N HIS A 128 -7.24 0.19 3.38
CA HIS A 128 -7.46 1.30 2.44
C HIS A 128 -8.83 1.22 1.77
N VAL A 129 -9.24 0.06 1.24
CA VAL A 129 -10.58 -0.12 0.66
C VAL A 129 -11.67 0.26 1.67
N LEU A 130 -11.56 -0.22 2.91
CA LEU A 130 -12.56 -0.01 3.95
C LEU A 130 -12.66 1.45 4.43
N LYS A 131 -11.65 2.30 4.17
CA LYS A 131 -11.76 3.75 4.41
C LYS A 131 -12.78 4.41 3.48
N TYR A 132 -12.87 3.93 2.23
CA TYR A 132 -13.75 4.49 1.21
C TYR A 132 -15.08 3.71 1.08
N ASP A 133 -15.05 2.40 1.26
CA ASP A 133 -16.24 1.53 1.26
C ASP A 133 -16.24 0.63 2.50
N GLN A 134 -16.86 1.12 3.58
CA GLN A 134 -16.98 0.42 4.86
C GLN A 134 -17.88 -0.83 4.80
N ASN A 135 -18.59 -1.05 3.69
CA ASN A 135 -19.47 -2.21 3.50
C ASN A 135 -18.84 -3.26 2.56
N ASN A 136 -17.59 -3.08 2.15
CA ASN A 136 -16.95 -3.95 1.17
C ASN A 136 -16.69 -5.36 1.72
N LEU A 137 -17.58 -6.31 1.40
CA LEU A 137 -17.48 -7.69 1.89
C LEU A 137 -16.23 -8.40 1.38
N LYS A 138 -15.77 -8.10 0.16
CA LYS A 138 -14.54 -8.68 -0.41
C LYS A 138 -13.32 -8.27 0.41
N ALA A 139 -13.22 -7.00 0.80
CA ALA A 139 -12.14 -6.50 1.64
C ALA A 139 -12.15 -7.18 3.02
N TYR A 140 -13.31 -7.29 3.68
CA TYR A 140 -13.41 -7.98 4.97
C TYR A 140 -13.04 -9.46 4.89
N TYR A 141 -13.51 -10.16 3.86
CA TYR A 141 -13.17 -11.57 3.66
C TYR A 141 -11.66 -11.78 3.50
N ARG A 142 -11.01 -10.98 2.65
CA ARG A 142 -9.55 -11.05 2.44
C ARG A 142 -8.78 -10.64 3.69
N LEU A 143 -9.27 -9.64 4.43
CA LEU A 143 -8.69 -9.19 5.69
C LEU A 143 -8.70 -10.32 6.73
N ALA A 144 -9.85 -10.97 6.94
CA ALA A 144 -9.96 -12.11 7.86
C ALA A 144 -9.04 -13.26 7.43
N LYS A 145 -9.00 -13.59 6.13
CA LYS A 145 -8.11 -14.64 5.61
C LYS A 145 -6.63 -14.32 5.83
N ALA A 146 -6.22 -13.06 5.69
CA ALA A 146 -4.86 -12.62 5.97
C ALA A 146 -4.51 -12.72 7.47
N HIS A 147 -5.44 -12.35 8.36
CA HIS A 147 -5.25 -12.53 9.80
C HIS A 147 -5.12 -14.01 10.18
N ILE A 148 -5.92 -14.90 9.59
CA ILE A 148 -5.79 -16.36 9.76
C ILE A 148 -4.41 -16.83 9.28
N GLY A 149 -3.93 -16.35 8.13
CA GLY A 149 -2.60 -16.67 7.61
C GLY A 149 -1.45 -16.20 8.50
N LEU A 150 -1.68 -15.21 9.36
CA LEU A 150 -0.75 -14.72 10.38
C LEU A 150 -0.97 -15.34 11.77
N TYR A 151 -1.79 -16.38 11.88
CA TYR A 151 -2.15 -17.02 13.17
C TYR A 151 -2.83 -16.07 14.18
N LYS A 152 -3.45 -14.99 13.67
CA LYS A 152 -4.18 -13.98 14.43
C LYS A 152 -5.68 -14.30 14.43
N TYR A 153 -6.04 -15.40 15.08
CA TYR A 153 -7.38 -15.98 14.99
C TYR A 153 -8.44 -15.12 15.67
N ASP A 154 -8.12 -14.53 16.82
CA ASP A 154 -9.06 -13.68 17.57
C ASP A 154 -9.47 -12.45 16.75
N GLU A 155 -8.51 -11.80 16.09
CA GLU A 155 -8.80 -10.67 15.21
C GLU A 155 -9.63 -11.10 13.99
N ALA A 156 -9.34 -12.26 13.41
CA ALA A 156 -10.13 -12.78 12.29
C ALA A 156 -11.59 -13.07 12.69
N ILE A 157 -11.82 -13.69 13.84
CA ILE A 157 -13.16 -13.96 14.38
C ILE A 157 -13.90 -12.64 14.63
N SER A 158 -13.25 -11.69 15.31
CA SER A 158 -13.83 -10.36 15.55
C SER A 158 -14.23 -9.65 14.26
N ILE A 159 -13.40 -9.73 13.20
CA ILE A 159 -13.73 -9.16 11.89
C ILE A 159 -14.99 -9.84 11.34
N ILE A 160 -15.04 -11.17 11.31
CA ILE A 160 -16.16 -11.94 10.76
C ILE A 160 -17.46 -11.65 11.52
N ASP A 161 -17.43 -11.65 12.85
CA ASP A 161 -18.59 -11.37 13.69
C ASP A 161 -19.13 -9.95 13.48
N SER A 162 -18.24 -8.97 13.33
CA SER A 162 -18.62 -7.59 13.02
C SER A 162 -19.36 -7.50 11.67
N VAL A 163 -18.94 -8.29 10.68
CA VAL A 163 -19.56 -8.31 9.35
C VAL A 163 -20.91 -9.04 9.39
N ILE A 164 -20.97 -10.22 10.03
CA ILE A 164 -22.20 -11.00 10.17
C ILE A 164 -23.26 -10.18 10.91
N SER A 165 -22.90 -9.51 12.00
CA SER A 165 -23.85 -8.68 12.75
C SER A 165 -24.41 -7.51 11.91
N ARG A 166 -23.59 -6.87 11.06
CA ARG A 166 -24.04 -5.84 10.12
C ARG A 166 -24.98 -6.40 9.04
N ILE A 167 -24.67 -7.57 8.48
CA ILE A 167 -25.52 -8.22 7.46
C ILE A 167 -26.87 -8.61 8.07
N ARG A 168 -26.87 -9.25 9.24
CA ARG A 168 -28.09 -9.69 9.94
C ARG A 168 -29.03 -8.52 10.28
N LYS A 169 -28.50 -7.33 10.55
CA LYS A 169 -29.33 -6.12 10.75
C LYS A 169 -29.99 -5.61 9.46
N LYS A 170 -29.41 -5.88 8.29
CA LYS A 170 -29.93 -5.43 6.98
C LYS A 170 -30.96 -6.39 6.38
N VAL A 171 -30.98 -7.65 6.79
CA VAL A 171 -31.98 -8.63 6.34
C VAL A 171 -33.16 -8.61 7.32
N PRO A 172 -34.30 -7.99 7.00
CA PRO A 172 -35.48 -8.11 7.85
C PRO A 172 -35.86 -9.58 7.93
N ARG A 173 -36.11 -10.08 9.15
CA ARG A 173 -36.71 -11.40 9.35
C ARG A 173 -38.05 -11.39 8.63
N ILE A 174 -38.12 -12.10 7.50
CA ILE A 174 -39.40 -12.43 6.88
C ILE A 174 -40.11 -13.31 7.92
N LYS A 175 -41.21 -12.78 8.48
CA LYS A 175 -42.11 -13.52 9.38
C LYS A 175 -42.94 -14.50 8.56
#